data_AF-A0A259E488-F1
#
_entry.id   AF-A0A259E488-F1
#
_cell.length_a   1.000
_cell.length_b   1.000
_cell.length_c   1.000
_cell.angle_alpha   90.00
_cell.angle_beta   90.00
_cell.angle_gamma   90.00
#
_symmetry.space_group_name_H-M   'P 1'
#
loop_
_entity.id
_entity.type
_entity.pdbx_description
1 polymer ?
#
loop_
_entity_poly.entity_id
_entity_poly.type
_entity_poly.pdbx_seq_one_letter_code
_entity_poly.pdbx_strand_id
1 'polypeptide(L)'
;MHRYLIWKAGPGPIDIEFKRLGEAVLRPSVSIVTPVGATSVPREDACDVARFSIDHADVQRLLSPRDELRAPCIMVQCDAFMAMASRRRRWGWSIRVSRDGLPLQGFHLDGRPLTLSRDGFTRARLQNMSERTGMAHGHDIIGLI
;
A
#
# COMPACT_ATOMS: atom_id res chain seq x y z
N MET A 1 3.85 6.08 -10.44
CA MET A 1 3.31 6.86 -9.31
C MET A 1 4.18 6.52 -8.12
N HIS A 2 4.71 7.52 -7.43
CA HIS A 2 5.45 7.32 -6.18
C HIS A 2 4.72 8.16 -5.15
N ARG A 3 4.15 7.55 -4.12
CA ARG A 3 3.66 8.28 -2.96
C ARG A 3 4.51 7.87 -1.77
N TYR A 4 4.97 8.85 -1.02
CA TYR A 4 5.42 8.61 0.33
C TYR A 4 4.27 8.95 1.27
N LEU A 5 3.77 7.94 1.97
CA LEU A 5 2.66 8.05 2.90
C LEU A 5 3.14 7.64 4.29
N ILE A 6 2.60 8.27 5.32
CA ILE A 6 2.98 8.00 6.71
C ILE A 6 1.74 7.57 7.47
N TRP A 7 1.78 6.44 8.16
CA TRP A 7 0.70 6.05 9.08
C TRP A 7 1.15 6.18 10.53
N LYS A 8 0.31 6.81 11.35
CA LYS A 8 0.46 6.77 12.81
C LYS A 8 -0.02 5.42 13.29
N ALA A 9 0.90 4.47 13.38
CA ALA A 9 0.59 3.11 13.78
C ALA A 9 0.85 2.90 15.26
N GLY A 10 1.94 3.44 15.81
CA GLY A 10 2.40 3.02 17.13
C GLY A 10 2.62 1.49 17.23
N PRO A 11 2.98 0.97 18.41
CA PRO A 11 3.35 -0.43 18.58
C PRO A 11 2.16 -1.39 18.36
N GLY A 12 2.45 -2.61 17.91
CA GLY A 12 1.43 -3.65 17.71
C GLY A 12 1.24 -4.03 16.24
N PRO A 13 0.74 -5.26 15.96
CA PRO A 13 0.52 -5.71 14.59
C PRO A 13 -0.45 -4.79 13.85
N ILE A 14 -0.34 -4.77 12.53
CA ILE A 14 -1.21 -4.02 11.63
C ILE A 14 -1.55 -4.85 10.40
N ASP A 15 -2.68 -4.52 9.80
CA ASP A 15 -3.08 -5.04 8.49
C ASP A 15 -2.98 -3.93 7.45
N ILE A 16 -2.53 -4.30 6.26
CA ILE A 16 -2.53 -3.46 5.06
C ILE A 16 -3.45 -4.12 4.04
N GLU A 17 -4.45 -3.38 3.59
CA GLU A 17 -5.45 -3.86 2.66
C GLU A 17 -5.45 -3.05 1.37
N PHE A 18 -5.57 -3.76 0.27
CA PHE A 18 -5.58 -3.25 -1.09
C PHE A 18 -6.93 -3.47 -1.72
N LYS A 19 -7.63 -2.36 -1.95
CA LYS A 19 -8.87 -2.37 -2.70
C LYS A 19 -8.58 -2.00 -4.15
N ARG A 20 -8.85 -2.95 -5.05
CA ARG A 20 -8.72 -2.75 -6.50
C ARG A 20 -9.72 -1.72 -7.00
N LEU A 21 -9.28 -0.88 -7.94
CA LEU A 21 -10.14 0.08 -8.62
C LEU A 21 -9.82 0.15 -10.12
N GLY A 22 -10.86 0.41 -10.91
CA GLY A 22 -10.78 0.36 -12.37
C GLY A 22 -10.97 -1.05 -12.92
N GLU A 23 -10.68 -1.21 -14.20
CA GLU A 23 -10.99 -2.45 -14.93
C GLU A 23 -9.79 -3.40 -15.02
N ALA A 24 -8.57 -2.92 -14.77
CA ALA A 24 -7.36 -3.75 -14.79
C ALA A 24 -7.30 -4.70 -13.60
N VAL A 25 -6.88 -5.96 -13.83
CA VAL A 25 -6.54 -6.93 -12.79
C VAL A 25 -5.27 -6.48 -12.10
N LEU A 26 -5.30 -6.41 -10.77
CA LEU A 26 -4.17 -5.96 -9.97
C LEU A 26 -3.48 -7.13 -9.28
N ARG A 27 -2.15 -7.07 -9.22
CA ARG A 27 -1.29 -7.97 -8.47
C ARG A 27 -0.45 -7.14 -7.50
N PRO A 28 -1.01 -6.75 -6.35
CA PRO A 28 -0.24 -6.07 -5.32
C PRO A 28 0.74 -7.04 -4.65
N SER A 29 1.89 -6.52 -4.27
CA SER A 29 2.86 -7.15 -3.37
C SER A 29 3.32 -6.12 -2.33
N VAL A 30 3.62 -6.62 -1.14
CA VAL A 30 4.10 -5.80 -0.02
C VAL A 30 5.43 -6.38 0.45
N SER A 31 6.39 -5.50 0.70
CA SER A 31 7.67 -5.87 1.30
C SER A 31 8.09 -4.85 2.35
N ILE A 32 8.78 -5.33 3.38
CA ILE A 32 9.44 -4.50 4.37
C ILE A 32 10.87 -4.29 3.89
N VAL A 33 11.19 -3.05 3.53
CA VAL A 33 12.50 -2.65 3.04
C VAL A 33 13.29 -2.08 4.19
N THR A 34 14.46 -2.67 4.44
CA THR A 34 15.41 -2.24 5.45
C THR A 34 16.78 -2.00 4.80
N PRO A 35 17.73 -1.35 5.50
CA PRO A 35 19.10 -1.23 5.00
C PRO A 35 19.80 -2.56 4.71
N VAL A 36 19.39 -3.65 5.37
CA VAL A 36 20.00 -4.98 5.21
C VAL A 36 19.32 -5.84 4.14
N GLY A 37 18.21 -5.35 3.55
CA GLY A 37 17.48 -6.08 2.52
C GLY A 37 15.96 -5.89 2.62
N ALA A 38 15.25 -6.54 1.71
CA ALA A 38 13.79 -6.53 1.65
C ALA A 38 13.21 -7.90 2.00
N THR A 39 12.18 -7.92 2.83
CA THR A 39 11.43 -9.13 3.21
C THR A 39 10.02 -9.05 2.63
N SER A 40 9.58 -10.05 1.87
CA SER A 40 8.21 -10.10 1.34
C SER A 40 7.21 -10.40 2.46
N VAL A 41 6.11 -9.65 2.50
CA VAL A 41 4.97 -9.93 3.38
C VAL A 41 4.01 -10.86 2.63
N PRO A 42 3.59 -11.99 3.23
CA PRO A 42 2.64 -12.90 2.60
C PRO A 42 1.31 -12.20 2.28
N ARG A 43 0.74 -12.57 1.13
CA ARG A 43 -0.57 -12.09 0.67
C ARG A 43 -1.66 -13.04 1.14
N GLU A 44 -2.68 -12.47 1.76
CA GLU A 44 -3.91 -13.15 2.15
C GLU A 44 -5.08 -12.52 1.39
N ASP A 45 -5.66 -13.27 0.45
CA ASP A 45 -6.78 -12.76 -0.34
C ASP A 45 -8.11 -12.94 0.41
N ALA A 46 -8.82 -11.83 0.62
CA ALA A 46 -10.15 -11.79 1.21
C ALA A 46 -11.12 -11.11 0.22
N CYS A 47 -11.88 -11.90 -0.53
CA CYS A 47 -12.77 -11.43 -1.60
C CYS A 47 -12.02 -10.54 -2.61
N ASP A 48 -12.47 -9.31 -2.83
CA ASP A 48 -11.86 -8.33 -3.74
C ASP A 48 -10.73 -7.51 -3.11
N VAL A 49 -10.33 -7.85 -1.89
CA VAL A 49 -9.28 -7.15 -1.13
C VAL A 49 -8.09 -8.07 -0.92
N ALA A 50 -6.92 -7.64 -1.35
CA ALA A 50 -5.67 -8.30 -0.97
C ALA A 50 -5.22 -7.74 0.38
N ARG A 51 -5.03 -8.60 1.38
CA ARG A 51 -4.59 -8.25 2.73
C ARG A 51 -3.16 -8.73 2.95
N PHE A 52 -2.42 -7.96 3.74
CA PHE A 52 -1.06 -8.23 4.17
C PHE A 52 -0.96 -7.89 5.65
N SER A 53 -0.68 -8.88 6.49
CA SER A 53 -0.54 -8.68 7.92
C SER A 53 0.93 -8.52 8.29
N ILE A 54 1.24 -7.47 9.04
CA ILE A 54 2.58 -7.20 9.56
C ILE A 54 2.54 -7.46 11.07
N ASP A 55 3.40 -8.38 11.51
CA ASP A 55 3.44 -8.79 12.90
C ASP A 55 4.00 -7.70 13.83
N HIS A 56 3.90 -7.95 15.14
CA HIS A 56 4.40 -7.03 16.14
C HIS A 56 5.90 -6.72 16.00
N ALA A 57 6.73 -7.74 15.76
CA ALA A 57 8.19 -7.58 15.72
C ALA A 57 8.64 -6.74 14.52
N ASP A 58 7.97 -6.92 13.38
CA ASP A 58 8.20 -6.16 12.17
C ASP A 58 7.69 -4.72 12.30
N VAL A 59 6.54 -4.48 12.93
CA VAL A 59 6.09 -3.11 13.25
C VAL A 59 7.06 -2.42 14.20
N GLN A 60 7.57 -3.09 15.24
CA GLN A 60 8.60 -2.51 16.12
C GLN A 60 9.86 -2.13 15.34
N ARG A 61 10.29 -2.99 14.42
CA ARG A 61 11.43 -2.70 13.56
C ARG A 61 11.18 -1.48 12.68
N LEU A 62 9.97 -1.36 12.13
CA LEU A 62 9.55 -0.22 11.30
C LEU A 62 9.50 1.11 12.06
N LEU A 63 9.14 1.08 13.35
CA LEU A 63 9.06 2.26 14.21
C LEU A 63 10.39 2.66 14.85
N SER A 64 11.39 1.77 14.81
CA SER A 64 12.66 1.99 15.49
C SER A 64 13.45 3.13 14.80
N PRO A 65 13.80 4.21 15.52
CA PRO A 65 14.64 5.27 14.97
C PRO A 65 16.04 4.74 14.63
N ARG A 66 16.63 5.24 13.54
CA ARG A 66 18.03 4.99 13.20
C ARG A 66 18.69 6.28 12.78
N ASP A 67 19.76 6.64 13.48
CA ASP A 67 20.41 7.95 13.35
C ASP A 67 21.26 8.09 12.07
N GLU A 68 21.58 6.98 11.38
CA GLU A 68 22.56 6.99 10.27
C GLU A 68 22.16 6.19 9.02
N LEU A 69 21.04 5.44 9.05
CA LEU A 69 20.58 4.62 7.93
C LEU A 69 19.17 5.02 7.51
N ARG A 70 18.82 4.80 6.23
CA ARG A 70 17.44 4.99 5.76
C ARG A 70 16.48 4.21 6.68
N ALA A 71 15.47 4.90 7.18
CA ALA A 71 14.46 4.29 8.02
C ALA A 71 13.79 3.13 7.26
N PRO A 72 13.54 1.99 7.95
CA PRO A 72 12.80 0.90 7.35
C PRO A 72 11.42 1.38 6.93
N CYS A 73 10.97 0.93 5.77
CA CYS A 73 9.67 1.32 5.22
C CYS A 73 8.97 0.12 4.61
N ILE A 74 7.67 0.25 4.42
CA ILE A 74 6.89 -0.71 3.69
C ILE A 74 6.83 -0.25 2.23
N MET A 75 7.32 -1.08 1.33
CA MET A 75 7.18 -0.89 -0.11
C MET A 75 5.98 -1.68 -0.61
N VAL A 76 5.09 -0.97 -1.26
CA VAL A 76 3.90 -1.50 -1.91
C VAL A 76 4.12 -1.43 -3.40
N GLN A 77 4.09 -2.55 -4.09
CA GLN A 77 4.18 -2.59 -5.55
C GLN A 77 2.91 -3.19 -6.12
N CYS A 78 2.52 -2.74 -7.31
CA CYS A 78 1.31 -3.23 -7.95
C CYS A 78 1.48 -3.27 -9.46
N ASP A 79 1.42 -4.49 -9.99
CA ASP A 79 1.29 -4.72 -11.42
C ASP A 79 -0.18 -4.77 -11.82
N ALA A 80 -0.53 -4.09 -12.90
CA ALA A 80 -1.87 -4.00 -13.42
C ALA A 80 -1.93 -4.54 -14.84
N PHE A 81 -2.87 -5.44 -15.09
CA PHE A 81 -3.06 -6.11 -16.37
C PHE A 81 -4.46 -5.83 -16.89
N MET A 82 -4.57 -5.26 -18.08
CA MET A 82 -5.85 -4.98 -18.72
C MET A 82 -6.42 -6.25 -19.34
N ALA A 83 -7.69 -6.54 -19.06
CA ALA A 83 -8.39 -7.58 -19.80
C ALA A 83 -8.68 -7.10 -21.22
N MET A 84 -8.66 -8.01 -22.19
CA MET A 84 -8.96 -7.66 -23.59
C MET A 84 -10.36 -7.07 -23.78
N ALA A 85 -11.31 -7.44 -22.92
CA ALA A 85 -12.69 -6.97 -22.95
C ALA A 85 -12.92 -5.62 -22.22
N SER A 86 -11.88 -5.03 -21.61
CA SER A 86 -12.02 -3.78 -20.85
C SER A 86 -12.37 -2.61 -21.77
N ARG A 87 -13.47 -1.91 -21.44
CA ARG A 87 -13.96 -0.76 -22.20
C ARG A 87 -13.27 0.54 -21.78
N ARG A 88 -12.80 0.62 -20.54
CA ARG A 88 -12.06 1.78 -20.02
C ARG A 88 -10.71 1.32 -19.52
N ARG A 89 -9.64 1.87 -20.11
CA ARG A 89 -8.25 1.57 -19.75
C ARG A 89 -7.84 2.28 -18.47
N ARG A 90 -8.57 2.08 -17.37
CA ARG A 90 -8.27 2.70 -16.07
C ARG A 90 -7.89 1.68 -15.02
N TRP A 91 -6.94 2.06 -14.19
CA TRP A 91 -6.42 1.22 -13.11
C TRP A 91 -5.99 2.09 -11.93
N GLY A 92 -5.97 1.51 -10.74
CA GLY A 92 -5.50 2.16 -9.52
C GLY A 92 -5.93 1.36 -8.30
N TRP A 93 -5.44 1.74 -7.13
CA TRP A 93 -5.78 1.08 -5.88
C TRP A 93 -6.01 2.10 -4.78
N SER A 94 -6.78 1.67 -3.79
CA SER A 94 -6.87 2.30 -2.48
C SER A 94 -6.18 1.43 -1.45
N ILE A 95 -5.47 2.06 -0.52
CA ILE A 95 -4.82 1.42 0.62
C ILE A 95 -5.58 1.76 1.89
N ARG A 96 -5.81 0.77 2.75
CA ARG A 96 -6.20 0.93 4.15
C ARG A 96 -5.11 0.31 5.01
N VAL A 97 -4.72 1.00 6.07
CA VAL A 97 -3.91 0.41 7.14
C VAL A 97 -4.78 0.40 8.39
N SER A 98 -4.85 -0.72 9.08
CA SER A 98 -5.72 -0.90 10.24
C SER A 98 -5.04 -1.70 11.35
N ARG A 99 -5.58 -1.58 12.56
CA ARG A 99 -5.28 -2.45 13.70
C ARG A 99 -6.59 -2.98 14.26
N ASP A 100 -6.69 -4.29 14.44
CA ASP A 100 -7.89 -4.96 14.94
C ASP A 100 -9.16 -4.54 14.16
N GLY A 101 -9.00 -4.38 12.84
CA GLY A 101 -10.06 -3.92 11.93
C GLY A 101 -10.39 -2.42 11.98
N LEU A 102 -9.77 -1.65 12.89
CA LEU A 102 -9.96 -0.20 13.00
C LEU A 102 -8.96 0.54 12.11
N PRO A 103 -9.41 1.43 11.21
CA PRO A 103 -8.52 2.14 10.30
C PRO A 103 -7.66 3.17 11.04
N LEU A 104 -6.39 3.20 10.70
CA LEU A 104 -5.41 4.14 11.22
C LEU A 104 -5.33 5.38 10.32
N GLN A 105 -5.12 6.54 10.92
CA GLN A 105 -4.98 7.79 10.18
C GLN A 105 -3.63 7.84 9.45
N GLY A 106 -3.70 8.07 8.14
CA GLY A 106 -2.52 8.31 7.30
C GLY A 106 -2.28 9.79 7.04
N PHE A 107 -1.06 10.12 6.64
CA PHE A 107 -0.59 11.48 6.36
C PHE A 107 0.25 11.46 5.09
N HIS A 108 0.25 12.59 4.39
CA HIS A 108 1.27 12.90 3.39
C HIS A 108 2.62 13.14 4.08
N LEU A 109 3.71 13.05 3.32
CA LEU A 109 5.07 13.34 3.82
C LEU A 109 5.19 14.75 4.44
N ASP A 110 4.40 15.71 3.97
CA ASP A 110 4.36 17.07 4.51
C ASP A 110 3.50 17.23 5.78
N GLY A 111 3.00 16.11 6.33
CA GLY A 111 2.20 16.09 7.56
C GLY A 111 0.71 16.37 7.36
N ARG A 112 0.23 16.65 6.14
CA ARG A 112 -1.21 16.82 5.90
C ARG A 112 -1.95 15.48 6.02
N PRO A 113 -3.11 15.43 6.70
CA PRO A 113 -3.86 14.19 6.83
C PRO A 113 -4.37 13.70 5.47
N LEU A 114 -4.28 12.39 5.23
CA LEU A 114 -4.93 11.75 4.09
C LEU A 114 -6.45 11.77 4.29
N THR A 115 -7.16 12.16 3.23
CA THR A 115 -8.60 11.96 3.17
C THR A 115 -8.91 10.48 2.99
N LEU A 116 -9.55 9.89 4.02
CA LEU A 116 -10.00 8.50 4.01
C LEU A 116 -11.51 8.45 3.77
N SER A 117 -11.98 7.40 3.09
CA SER A 117 -13.40 7.07 3.03
C SER A 117 -13.89 6.50 4.36
N ARG A 118 -15.21 6.35 4.50
CA ARG A 118 -15.84 5.81 5.73
C ARG A 118 -15.33 4.41 6.10
N ASP A 119 -14.96 3.60 5.11
CA ASP A 119 -14.37 2.27 5.31
C ASP A 119 -12.86 2.32 5.61
N GLY A 120 -12.26 3.51 5.72
CA GLY A 120 -10.85 3.71 6.10
C GLY A 120 -9.86 3.65 4.94
N PHE A 121 -10.33 3.41 3.72
CA PHE A 121 -9.48 3.39 2.53
C PHE A 121 -9.09 4.81 2.10
N THR A 122 -7.87 4.97 1.63
CA THR A 122 -7.43 6.20 0.97
C THR A 122 -8.26 6.47 -0.28
N ARG A 123 -8.50 7.73 -0.62
CA ARG A 123 -9.05 8.08 -1.94
C ARG A 123 -8.04 7.68 -3.02
N ALA A 124 -8.42 6.72 -3.86
CA ALA A 124 -7.56 6.31 -4.96
C ALA A 124 -7.47 7.36 -6.04
N ARG A 125 -6.33 7.34 -6.72
CA ARG A 125 -6.13 8.04 -7.98
C ARG A 125 -6.14 7.03 -9.11
N LEU A 126 -7.25 6.98 -9.85
CA LEU A 126 -7.31 6.20 -11.08
C LEU A 126 -6.38 6.82 -12.13
N GLN A 127 -5.66 5.96 -12.82
CA GLN A 127 -4.72 6.30 -13.89
C GLN A 127 -5.21 5.67 -15.19
N ASN A 128 -4.88 6.32 -16.30
CA ASN A 128 -5.07 5.73 -17.62
C ASN A 128 -3.90 4.78 -17.91
N MET A 129 -4.21 3.63 -18.47
CA MET A 129 -3.23 2.70 -19.01
C MET A 129 -3.02 3.04 -20.49
N SER A 130 -1.76 3.01 -20.93
CA SER A 130 -1.39 3.25 -22.33
C SER A 130 -2.20 2.36 -23.27
N GLU A 131 -2.55 2.88 -24.44
CA GLU A 131 -3.20 2.10 -25.50
C GLU A 131 -2.25 1.07 -26.12
N ARG A 132 -0.95 1.33 -26.05
CA ARG A 132 0.10 0.48 -26.64
C ARG A 132 0.49 -0.73 -25.79
N THR A 133 0.13 -0.74 -24.50
CA THR A 133 0.51 -1.80 -23.57
C THR A 133 -0.68 -2.27 -22.74
N GLY A 134 -0.84 -3.58 -22.56
CA GLY A 134 -1.85 -4.17 -21.67
C GLY A 134 -1.42 -4.22 -20.20
N MET A 135 -0.27 -3.64 -19.85
CA MET A 135 0.32 -3.71 -18.53
C MET A 135 0.77 -2.32 -18.05
N ALA A 136 0.63 -2.07 -16.75
CA ALA A 136 1.21 -0.93 -16.06
C ALA A 136 1.76 -1.36 -14.69
N HIS A 137 2.71 -0.58 -14.17
CA HIS A 137 3.33 -0.80 -12.87
C HIS A 137 3.29 0.48 -12.04
N GLY A 138 3.10 0.35 -10.73
CA GLY A 138 3.21 1.46 -9.81
C GLY A 138 3.52 1.01 -8.40
N HIS A 139 3.89 1.96 -7.54
CA HIS A 139 4.23 1.65 -6.17
C HIS A 139 3.98 2.82 -5.22
N ASP A 140 3.85 2.49 -3.94
CA ASP A 140 3.78 3.42 -2.83
C ASP A 140 4.81 3.03 -1.76
N ILE A 141 5.33 4.02 -1.06
CA ILE A 141 6.20 3.85 0.10
C ILE A 141 5.39 4.29 1.31
N ILE A 142 5.32 3.41 2.32
CA ILE A 142 4.62 3.65 3.57
C ILE A 142 5.65 3.67 4.71
N GLY A 143 5.76 4.81 5.39
CA GLY A 143 6.44 4.93 6.67
C GLY A 143 5.46 4.74 7.83
N LEU A 144 5.96 4.23 8.96
CA LEU A 144 5.20 4.17 10.21
C LEU A 144 5.81 5.14 11.23
N ILE A 145 4.95 5.80 12.00
CA ILE A 145 5.32 6.63 13.16
C ILE A 145 4.38 6.35 14.35
#